data_AF-A0A158DZR7-F1
#
_entry.id   AF-A0A158DZR7-F1
#
_cell.length_a   1.000
_cell.length_b   1.000
_cell.length_c   1.000
_cell.angle_alpha   90.00
_cell.angle_beta   90.00
_cell.angle_gamma   90.00
#
_symmetry.space_group_name_H-M   'P 1'
#
loop_
_entity.id
_entity.type
_entity.pdbx_description
1 polymer ?
#
loop_
_entity_poly.entity_id
_entity_poly.type
_entity_poly.pdbx_seq_one_letter_code
_entity_poly.pdbx_strand_id
1 'polypeptide(L)'
;MDTMQRMRFEAAAAANIEDASVWRWFSALLEERRIRWRFCFNQWCVNVDRRHVATDISFDRAIRAAKEHAEKQGLGLLHAQPNKAASACRASQ
;
A
#
# COMPACT_ATOMS: atom_id res chain seq x y z
N MET A 1 33.00 -14.25 -14.09
CA MET A 1 32.06 -13.51 -13.21
C MET A 1 32.57 -13.61 -11.78
N ASP A 2 33.17 -12.52 -11.31
CA ASP A 2 33.68 -12.37 -9.95
C ASP A 2 32.56 -12.51 -8.90
N THR A 3 32.89 -13.10 -7.76
CA THR A 3 31.97 -13.32 -6.62
C THR A 3 31.29 -12.02 -6.17
N MET A 4 32.01 -10.91 -6.20
CA MET A 4 31.50 -9.59 -5.82
C MET A 4 30.47 -9.03 -6.82
N GLN A 5 30.61 -9.33 -8.12
CA GLN A 5 29.61 -8.95 -9.12
C GLN A 5 28.34 -9.79 -8.98
N ARG A 6 28.47 -11.09 -8.66
CA ARG A 6 27.32 -11.98 -8.39
C ARG A 6 26.50 -11.49 -7.19
N MET A 7 27.16 -11.17 -6.08
CA MET A 7 26.50 -10.62 -4.88
C MET A 7 25.77 -9.29 -5.16
N ARG A 8 26.36 -8.39 -5.95
CA ARG A 8 25.71 -7.13 -6.34
C ARG A 8 24.49 -7.37 -7.22
N PHE A 9 24.58 -8.32 -8.15
CA PHE A 9 23.47 -8.67 -9.04
C PHE A 9 22.31 -9.31 -8.28
N GLU A 10 22.60 -10.20 -7.33
CA GLU A 10 21.61 -10.81 -6.45
C GLU A 10 20.93 -9.77 -5.55
N ALA A 11 21.70 -8.84 -4.97
CA ALA A 11 21.15 -7.74 -4.17
C ALA A 11 20.25 -6.82 -5.01
N ALA A 12 20.66 -6.49 -6.24
CA ALA A 12 19.86 -5.69 -7.16
C ALA A 12 18.59 -6.44 -7.62
N ALA A 13 18.69 -7.74 -7.88
CA ALA A 13 17.55 -8.58 -8.23
C ALA A 13 16.56 -8.70 -7.07
N ALA A 14 17.04 -8.89 -5.84
CA ALA A 14 16.21 -8.95 -4.65
C ALA A 14 15.46 -7.63 -4.42
N ALA A 15 16.16 -6.48 -4.52
CA ALA A 15 15.54 -5.17 -4.44
C ALA A 15 14.45 -4.99 -5.52
N ASN A 16 14.76 -5.38 -6.77
CA ASN A 16 13.81 -5.28 -7.87
C ASN A 16 12.57 -6.18 -7.70
N ILE A 17 12.72 -7.36 -7.08
CA ILE A 17 11.59 -8.26 -6.78
C ILE A 17 10.68 -7.65 -5.71
N GLU A 18 11.26 -7.08 -4.66
CA GLU A 18 10.50 -6.37 -3.64
C GLU A 18 9.72 -5.19 -4.23
N ASP A 19 10.39 -4.38 -5.04
CA ASP A 19 9.77 -3.23 -5.70
C ASP A 19 8.68 -3.67 -6.68
N ALA A 20 8.90 -4.73 -7.46
CA ALA A 20 7.89 -5.28 -8.36
C ALA A 20 6.63 -5.74 -7.61
N SER A 21 6.80 -6.30 -6.41
CA SER A 21 5.69 -6.73 -5.57
C SER A 21 4.91 -5.54 -4.99
N VAL A 22 5.59 -4.45 -4.64
CA VAL A 22 4.96 -3.19 -4.20
C VAL A 22 4.18 -2.55 -5.36
N TRP A 23 4.81 -2.45 -6.53
CA TRP A 23 4.17 -1.88 -7.72
C TRP A 23 2.98 -2.71 -8.20
N ARG A 24 3.05 -4.04 -8.14
CA ARG A 24 1.91 -4.90 -8.51
C ARG A 24 0.69 -4.66 -7.61
N TRP A 25 0.91 -4.52 -6.30
CA TRP A 25 -0.14 -4.17 -5.35
C TRP A 25 -0.69 -2.76 -5.60
N PHE A 26 0.21 -1.79 -5.83
CA PHE A 26 -0.18 -0.41 -6.12
C PHE A 26 -1.01 -0.29 -7.40
N SER A 27 -0.59 -0.95 -8.48
CA SER A 27 -1.30 -0.96 -9.76
C SER A 27 -2.69 -1.56 -9.63
N ALA A 28 -2.85 -2.68 -8.92
CA ALA A 28 -4.16 -3.27 -8.68
C ALA A 28 -5.12 -2.29 -7.96
N LEU A 29 -4.63 -1.60 -6.93
CA LEU A 29 -5.42 -0.59 -6.21
C LEU A 29 -5.71 0.66 -7.02
N LEU A 30 -4.80 1.02 -7.92
CA LEU A 30 -4.95 2.14 -8.84
C LEU A 30 -6.04 1.85 -9.88
N GLU A 31 -6.05 0.65 -10.46
CA GLU A 31 -7.07 0.19 -11.40
C GLU A 31 -8.46 0.17 -10.74
N GLU A 32 -8.56 -0.28 -9.49
CA GLU A 32 -9.79 -0.24 -8.70
C GLU A 32 -10.16 1.18 -8.19
N ARG A 33 -9.30 2.19 -8.42
CA ARG A 33 -9.44 3.57 -7.91
C ARG A 33 -9.61 3.67 -6.38
N ARG A 34 -9.09 2.70 -5.64
CA ARG A 34 -9.22 2.62 -4.17
C ARG A 34 -8.12 3.35 -3.41
N ILE A 35 -7.03 3.68 -4.09
CA ILE A 35 -5.91 4.42 -3.52
C ILE A 35 -6.02 5.92 -3.86
N ARG A 36 -5.73 6.77 -2.88
CA ARG A 36 -5.55 8.21 -3.03
C ARG A 36 -4.28 8.63 -2.33
N TRP A 37 -3.41 9.33 -3.05
CA TRP A 37 -2.24 9.95 -2.47
C TRP A 37 -2.36 11.47 -2.55
N ARG A 38 -1.81 12.14 -1.54
CA ARG A 38 -1.69 13.60 -1.52
C ARG A 38 -0.39 13.98 -0.82
N PHE A 39 0.33 14.92 -1.40
CA PHE A 39 1.44 15.58 -0.72
C PHE A 39 0.90 16.73 0.15
N CYS A 40 1.12 16.66 1.46
CA CYS A 40 0.64 17.63 2.45
C CYS A 40 1.70 17.80 3.53
N PHE A 41 1.91 19.03 4.02
CA PHE A 41 2.82 19.31 5.14
C PHE A 41 4.22 18.68 4.97
N ASN A 42 4.77 18.76 3.76
CA ASN A 42 6.08 18.20 3.42
C ASN A 42 6.18 16.66 3.53
N GLN A 43 5.03 15.98 3.50
CA GLN A 43 4.91 14.53 3.60
C GLN A 43 3.90 14.01 2.56
N TRP A 44 4.13 12.78 2.10
CA TRP A 44 3.22 11.99 1.29
C TRP A 44 2.24 11.24 2.18
N CYS A 45 0.97 11.61 2.10
CA CYS A 45 -0.12 10.92 2.76
C CYS A 45 -0.81 9.98 1.76
N VAL A 46 -0.84 8.69 2.09
CA VAL A 46 -1.47 7.65 1.28
C VAL A 46 -2.69 7.14 2.04
N ASN A 47 -3.83 7.14 1.34
CA ASN A 47 -5.09 6.62 1.82
C ASN A 47 -5.54 5.49 0.90
N VAL A 48 -5.89 4.34 1.47
CA VAL A 48 -6.39 3.17 0.74
C VAL A 48 -7.77 2.84 1.31
N ASP A 49 -8.76 2.68 0.44
CA ASP A 49 -10.12 2.30 0.82
C ASP A 49 -10.75 3.22 1.87
N ARG A 50 -10.61 4.54 1.65
CA ARG A 50 -11.05 5.63 2.55
C ARG A 50 -10.39 5.61 3.94
N ARG A 51 -9.40 4.75 4.19
CA ARG A 51 -8.60 4.73 5.40
C ARG A 51 -7.22 5.33 5.16
N HIS A 52 -6.77 6.10 6.14
CA HIS A 52 -5.40 6.57 6.18
C HIS A 52 -4.48 5.40 6.52
N VAL A 53 -3.58 5.05 5.60
CA VAL A 53 -2.71 3.87 5.78
C VAL A 53 -1.28 4.25 6.10
N ALA A 54 -0.76 5.34 5.53
CA ALA A 54 0.62 5.77 5.79
C ALA A 54 0.82 7.26 5.50
N THR A 55 1.75 7.85 6.23
CA THR A 55 2.35 9.15 5.94
C THR A 55 3.86 9.06 6.07
N ASP A 56 4.60 9.46 5.04
CA ASP A 56 6.07 9.51 5.07
C ASP A 56 6.59 10.68 4.24
N ILE A 57 7.83 11.11 4.45
CA ILE A 57 8.47 12.21 3.72
C ILE A 57 8.79 11.78 2.28
N SER A 58 9.09 10.51 2.05
CA SER A 58 9.39 9.96 0.72
C SER A 58 8.21 9.16 0.19
N PHE A 59 7.87 9.37 -1.10
CA PHE A 59 6.79 8.65 -1.75
C PHE A 59 6.98 7.14 -1.72
N ASP A 60 8.18 6.65 -2.06
CA ASP A 60 8.53 5.23 -2.02
C ASP A 60 8.28 4.59 -0.65
N ARG A 61 8.80 5.24 0.41
CA ARG A 61 8.57 4.81 1.79
C ARG A 61 7.10 4.83 2.17
N ALA A 62 6.37 5.87 1.77
CA ALA A 62 4.94 5.98 2.03
C ALA A 62 4.15 4.83 1.36
N ILE A 63 4.52 4.42 0.14
CA ILE A 63 3.88 3.30 -0.56
C ILE A 63 4.27 1.95 0.06
N ARG A 64 5.54 1.75 0.42
CA ARG A 64 6.00 0.52 1.08
C ARG A 64 5.33 0.35 2.45
N ALA A 65 5.27 1.42 3.25
CA ALA A 65 4.52 1.43 4.50
C ALA A 65 3.03 1.23 4.27
N ALA A 66 2.43 1.89 3.26
CA ALA A 66 1.02 1.73 2.94
C ALA A 66 0.67 0.27 2.61
N LYS A 67 1.55 -0.46 1.89
CA LYS A 67 1.37 -1.89 1.61
C LYS A 67 1.37 -2.71 2.91
N GLU A 68 2.38 -2.54 3.75
CA GLU A 68 2.48 -3.28 5.02
C GLU A 68 1.28 -3.00 5.94
N HIS A 69 0.85 -1.74 6.04
CA HIS A 69 -0.34 -1.36 6.80
C HIS A 69 -1.63 -1.90 6.19
N ALA A 70 -1.74 -1.93 4.86
CA ALA A 70 -2.89 -2.49 4.17
C ALA A 70 -2.99 -4.01 4.40
N GLU A 71 -1.87 -4.74 4.31
CA GLU A 71 -1.79 -6.17 4.62
C GLU A 71 -2.20 -6.44 6.08
N LYS A 72 -1.67 -5.66 7.04
CA LYS A 72 -2.04 -5.78 8.47
C LYS A 72 -3.52 -5.50 8.73
N GLN A 73 -4.14 -4.60 7.97
CA GLN A 73 -5.54 -4.24 8.14
C GLN A 73 -6.50 -5.05 7.24
N GLY A 74 -5.98 -5.95 6.40
CA GLY A 74 -6.77 -6.66 5.40
C GLY A 74 -7.37 -5.75 4.31
N LEU A 75 -6.83 -4.55 4.13
CA LEU A 75 -7.27 -3.59 3.12
C LEU A 75 -6.55 -3.90 1.79
N GLY A 76 -7.27 -3.84 0.67
CA GLY A 76 -6.68 -4.14 -0.64
C GLY A 76 -6.47 -5.63 -0.94
N LEU A 77 -6.93 -6.54 -0.06
CA LEU A 77 -7.21 -7.90 -0.45
C LEU A 77 -8.38 -7.89 -1.43
N LEU A 78 -8.16 -8.46 -2.62
CA LEU A 78 -9.19 -8.75 -3.61
C LEU A 78 -10.31 -9.55 -2.93
N HIS A 79 -11.39 -8.85 -2.60
CA HIS A 79 -12.68 -9.30 -2.06
C HIS A 79 -12.73 -10.62 -1.24
N ALA A 80 -13.03 -10.46 0.05
CA ALA A 80 -14.22 -11.08 0.61
C ALA A 80 -14.99 -10.01 1.40
N GLN A 81 -16.09 -9.51 0.83
CA GLN A 81 -17.00 -8.60 1.51
C GLN A 81 -17.73 -9.36 2.63
N PRO A 82 -17.70 -8.93 3.91
CA PRO A 82 -18.85 -9.11 4.78
C PRO A 82 -19.70 -7.84 4.67
N ASN A 83 -20.85 -8.02 4.05
CA ASN A 83 -21.97 -7.11 3.96
C ASN A 83 -22.11 -6.20 5.21
N LYS A 84 -21.72 -4.92 5.14
CA LYS A 84 -21.92 -3.97 6.24
C LYS A 84 -23.29 -3.29 6.13
N ALA A 85 -24.34 -4.09 6.16
CA ALA A 85 -25.68 -3.65 6.52
C ALA A 85 -25.81 -3.67 8.04
N ALA A 86 -25.19 -2.72 8.76
CA ALA A 86 -25.49 -2.42 10.17
C ALA A 86 -24.66 -1.24 10.68
N SER A 87 -25.06 0.00 10.36
CA SER A 87 -24.97 1.11 11.32
C SER A 87 -25.85 2.26 10.86
N ALA A 88 -27.15 2.01 10.74
CA ALA A 88 -28.19 3.03 10.64
C ALA A 88 -29.32 2.63 11.58
N CYS A 89 -29.05 2.64 12.90
CA CYS A 89 -30.06 2.64 13.96
C CYS A 89 -29.36 2.98 15.29
N ARG A 90 -29.21 4.28 15.54
CA ARG A 90 -29.43 4.91 16.86
C ARG A 90 -29.30 6.43 16.69
N ALA A 91 -30.24 6.97 15.93
CA ALA A 91 -30.71 8.32 16.14
C ALA A 91 -32.01 8.18 16.95
N SER A 92 -32.01 8.79 18.14
CA SER A 92 -33.15 9.41 18.81
C SER A 92 -34.52 8.74 18.73
N GLN A 93 -34.88 8.02 19.80
CA GLN A 93 -36.08 8.27 20.62
C GLN A 93 -36.10 7.31 21.82
#